data_AF-A0A4Q3W2E9-F1
#
_entry.id   AF-A0A4Q3W2E9-F1
#
_cell.length_a   1.000
_cell.length_b   1.000
_cell.length_c   1.000
_cell.angle_alpha   90.00
_cell.angle_beta   90.00
_cell.angle_gamma   90.00
#
_symmetry.space_group_name_H-M   'P 1'
#
loop_
_entity.id
_entity.type
_entity.pdbx_description
1 polymer ?
#
loop_
_entity_poly.entity_id
_entity_poly.type
_entity_poly.pdbx_seq_one_letter_code
_entity_poly.pdbx_strand_id
1 'polypeptide(L)'
;MISEPVCLATLIQQHRADVGSLARFYPLSASPTRIDRFDRLYADWETRLAEIDPETLESDDKLDLALFKNYLAFGRSRLAIEAEIKRELRASLPFADGIIALEEARMRMEEIDPVAAAQT
;
A
#
# COMPACT_ATOMS: atom_id res chain seq x y z
N MET A 1 -21.49 -18.54 19.62
CA MET A 1 -21.00 -17.22 19.23
C MET A 1 -21.70 -16.85 17.94
N ILE A 2 -22.58 -15.87 17.97
CA ILE A 2 -23.25 -15.36 16.77
C ILE A 2 -22.19 -14.47 16.10
N SER A 3 -21.63 -14.94 14.99
CA SER A 3 -20.74 -14.09 14.17
C SER A 3 -21.58 -12.92 13.67
N GLU A 4 -21.16 -11.69 13.94
CA GLU A 4 -21.81 -10.52 13.33
C GLU A 4 -21.79 -10.67 11.81
N PRO A 5 -22.88 -10.30 11.11
CA PRO A 5 -22.91 -10.34 9.66
C PRO A 5 -21.81 -9.42 9.09
N VAL A 6 -21.04 -9.94 8.14
CA VAL A 6 -19.94 -9.20 7.51
C VAL A 6 -20.53 -8.09 6.66
N CYS A 7 -20.39 -6.83 7.09
CA CYS A 7 -20.79 -5.68 6.29
C CYS A 7 -19.67 -5.27 5.34
N LEU A 8 -19.85 -5.54 4.05
CA LEU A 8 -18.80 -5.31 3.07
C LEU A 8 -18.52 -3.83 2.79
N ALA A 9 -19.54 -2.98 2.87
CA ALA A 9 -19.38 -1.53 2.82
C ALA A 9 -18.42 -1.02 3.91
N THR A 10 -18.52 -1.56 5.13
CA THR A 10 -17.60 -1.23 6.23
C THR A 10 -16.18 -1.69 5.95
N LEU A 11 -15.99 -2.88 5.38
CA LEU A 11 -14.66 -3.37 4.98
C LEU A 11 -14.02 -2.46 3.92
N ILE A 12 -14.79 -2.02 2.92
CA ILE A 12 -14.31 -1.08 1.89
C ILE A 12 -13.91 0.26 2.52
N GLN A 13 -14.69 0.76 3.48
CA GLN A 13 -14.36 1.99 4.21
C GLN A 13 -13.07 1.84 5.04
N GLN A 14 -12.91 0.73 5.76
CA GLN A 14 -11.69 0.41 6.51
C GLN A 14 -10.48 0.36 5.58
N HIS A 15 -10.57 -0.35 4.45
CA HIS A 15 -9.50 -0.40 3.46
C HIS A 15 -9.13 1.00 2.94
N ARG A 16 -10.12 1.85 2.63
CA ARG A 16 -9.86 3.24 2.22
C ARG A 16 -9.16 4.04 3.32
N ALA A 17 -9.55 3.85 4.57
CA ALA A 17 -8.92 4.50 5.72
C ALA A 17 -7.46 4.05 5.88
N ASP A 18 -7.19 2.75 5.75
CA ASP A 18 -5.83 2.18 5.85
C ASP A 18 -4.93 2.69 4.73
N VAL A 19 -5.41 2.65 3.48
CA VAL A 19 -4.71 3.22 2.32
C VAL A 19 -4.41 4.70 2.55
N GLY A 20 -5.40 5.46 3.03
CA GLY A 20 -5.24 6.89 3.31
C GLY A 20 -4.23 7.17 4.42
N SER A 21 -4.25 6.37 5.50
CA SER A 21 -3.30 6.46 6.60
C SER A 21 -1.87 6.15 6.13
N LEU A 22 -1.70 5.05 5.39
CA LEU A 22 -0.42 4.61 4.89
C LEU A 22 0.17 5.61 3.87
N ALA A 23 -0.66 6.17 2.99
CA ALA A 23 -0.24 7.17 2.01
C ALA A 23 0.27 8.46 2.66
N ARG A 24 -0.34 8.89 3.77
CA ARG A 24 0.11 10.08 4.51
C ARG A 24 1.43 9.83 5.23
N PHE A 25 1.61 8.63 5.77
CA PHE A 25 2.84 8.27 6.46
C PHE A 25 4.00 8.02 5.47
N TYR A 26 3.73 7.39 4.33
CA TYR A 26 4.70 7.14 3.26
C TYR A 26 4.38 7.95 1.99
N PRO A 27 4.74 9.25 1.96
CA PRO A 27 4.38 10.14 0.85
C PRO A 27 5.23 9.90 -0.41
N LEU A 28 6.45 9.38 -0.29
CA LEU A 28 7.37 9.22 -1.40
C LEU A 28 7.03 8.01 -2.28
N SER A 29 6.43 8.24 -3.45
CA SER A 29 6.03 7.17 -4.37
C SER A 29 7.19 6.27 -4.83
N ALA A 30 8.43 6.79 -4.87
CA ALA A 30 9.64 6.06 -5.27
C ALA A 30 10.41 5.40 -4.13
N SER A 31 9.99 5.62 -2.88
CA SER A 31 10.57 4.92 -1.73
C SER A 31 10.35 3.40 -1.86
N PRO A 32 11.41 2.57 -1.79
CA PRO A 32 11.28 1.12 -1.67
C PRO A 32 10.43 0.73 -0.47
N THR A 33 10.66 1.39 0.67
CA THR A 33 9.90 1.15 1.90
C THR A 33 8.41 1.37 1.67
N ARG A 34 8.02 2.43 0.96
CA ARG A 34 6.61 2.68 0.60
C ARG A 34 6.06 1.53 -0.25
N ILE A 35 6.77 1.14 -1.30
CA ILE A 35 6.32 0.09 -2.22
C ILE A 35 6.05 -1.20 -1.44
N ASP A 36 7.00 -1.63 -0.61
CA ASP A 36 6.87 -2.85 0.21
C ASP A 36 5.70 -2.76 1.20
N ARG A 37 5.49 -1.60 1.81
CA ARG A 37 4.38 -1.37 2.76
C ARG A 37 3.03 -1.43 2.08
N PHE A 38 2.90 -0.88 0.87
CA PHE A 38 1.66 -0.94 0.09
C PHE A 38 1.40 -2.35 -0.45
N ASP A 39 2.43 -3.08 -0.89
CA ASP A 39 2.27 -4.48 -1.32
C ASP A 39 1.76 -5.35 -0.16
N ARG A 40 2.37 -5.18 1.03
CA ARG A 40 1.92 -5.88 2.24
C ARG A 40 0.49 -5.50 2.63
N LEU A 41 0.12 -4.21 2.58
CA LEU A 41 -1.25 -3.79 2.85
C LEU A 41 -2.24 -4.51 1.92
N TYR A 42 -1.98 -4.55 0.62
CA TYR A 42 -2.85 -5.24 -0.33
C TYR A 42 -2.91 -6.75 -0.06
N ALA A 43 -1.77 -7.40 0.22
CA ALA A 43 -1.71 -8.82 0.54
C ALA A 43 -2.49 -9.19 1.83
N ASP A 44 -2.38 -8.35 2.86
CA ASP A 44 -3.11 -8.52 4.12
C ASP A 44 -4.62 -8.40 3.88
N TRP A 45 -5.06 -7.44 3.04
CA TRP A 45 -6.45 -7.29 2.65
C TRP A 45 -6.97 -8.43 1.76
N GLU A 46 -6.16 -8.92 0.82
CA GLU A 46 -6.48 -10.11 0.01
C GLU A 46 -6.71 -11.34 0.90
N THR A 47 -5.84 -11.53 1.89
CA THR A 47 -5.94 -12.62 2.88
C THR A 47 -7.24 -12.49 3.69
N ARG A 48 -7.53 -11.29 4.20
CA ARG A 48 -8.77 -11.03 4.95
C ARG A 48 -10.03 -11.29 4.13
N LEU A 49 -10.05 -10.93 2.86
CA LEU A 49 -11.21 -11.21 1.98
C LEU A 49 -11.31 -12.69 1.56
N ALA A 50 -10.21 -13.46 1.63
CA ALA A 50 -10.22 -14.88 1.35
C ALA A 50 -10.91 -15.71 2.46
N GLU A 51 -10.98 -15.17 3.69
CA GLU A 51 -11.65 -15.81 4.82
C GLU A 51 -13.19 -15.70 4.77
N ILE A 52 -13.73 -14.82 3.93
CA ILE A 52 -15.18 -14.62 3.79
C ILE A 52 -15.75 -15.71 2.87
N ASP A 53 -16.66 -16.53 3.40
CA ASP A 53 -17.42 -17.52 2.63
C ASP A 53 -18.53 -16.82 1.81
N PRO A 54 -18.43 -16.80 0.46
CA PRO A 54 -19.43 -16.16 -0.39
C PRO A 54 -20.82 -16.76 -0.26
N GLU A 55 -20.96 -18.03 0.16
CA GLU A 55 -22.27 -18.65 0.30
C GLU A 55 -23.07 -18.14 1.50
N THR A 56 -22.39 -17.46 2.43
CA THR A 56 -23.02 -16.82 3.60
C THR A 56 -23.54 -15.41 3.32
N LEU A 57 -23.30 -14.88 2.12
CA LEU A 57 -23.63 -13.50 1.73
C LEU A 57 -24.89 -13.40 0.89
N GLU A 58 -25.58 -12.27 0.98
CA GLU A 58 -26.65 -11.88 0.06
C GLU A 58 -26.08 -11.54 -1.34
N SER A 59 -26.93 -11.58 -2.38
CA SER A 59 -26.49 -11.39 -3.77
C SER A 59 -25.68 -10.11 -4.01
N ASP A 60 -26.09 -8.99 -3.39
CA ASP A 60 -25.41 -7.71 -3.52
C ASP A 60 -24.02 -7.74 -2.86
N ASP A 61 -23.90 -8.33 -1.66
CA ASP A 61 -22.63 -8.51 -0.96
C ASP A 61 -21.68 -9.48 -1.69
N LYS A 62 -22.22 -10.52 -2.36
CA LYS A 62 -21.42 -11.42 -3.22
C LYS A 62 -20.79 -10.64 -4.38
N LEU A 63 -21.56 -9.77 -5.03
CA LEU A 63 -21.08 -8.94 -6.13
C LEU A 63 -19.99 -7.98 -5.63
N ASP A 64 -20.25 -7.27 -4.55
CA ASP A 64 -19.29 -6.35 -3.96
C ASP A 64 -18.00 -7.08 -3.55
N LEU A 65 -18.08 -8.32 -3.06
CA LEU A 65 -16.90 -9.09 -2.63
C LEU A 65 -16.03 -9.41 -3.83
N ALA A 66 -16.65 -9.84 -4.94
CA ALA A 66 -15.97 -10.13 -6.19
C ALA A 66 -15.31 -8.86 -6.76
N LEU A 67 -16.02 -7.73 -6.77
CA LEU A 67 -15.49 -6.45 -7.22
C LEU A 67 -14.31 -5.99 -6.35
N PHE A 68 -14.42 -6.14 -5.03
CA PHE A 68 -13.37 -5.71 -4.12
C PHE A 68 -12.11 -6.57 -4.24
N LYS A 69 -12.25 -7.90 -4.38
CA LYS A 69 -11.11 -8.80 -4.68
C LYS A 69 -10.40 -8.41 -5.98
N ASN A 70 -11.15 -8.12 -7.04
CA ASN A 70 -10.57 -7.67 -8.31
C ASN A 70 -9.86 -6.31 -8.17
N TYR A 71 -10.46 -5.38 -7.42
CA TYR A 71 -9.85 -4.07 -7.16
C TYR A 71 -8.49 -4.19 -6.46
N LEU A 72 -8.37 -5.06 -5.45
CA LEU A 72 -7.11 -5.30 -4.75
C LEU A 72 -6.04 -5.89 -5.68
N ALA A 73 -6.40 -6.94 -6.44
CA ALA A 73 -5.49 -7.58 -7.39
C ALA A 73 -5.00 -6.60 -8.46
N PHE A 74 -5.91 -5.76 -8.99
CA PHE A 74 -5.55 -4.69 -9.92
C PHE A 74 -4.62 -3.66 -9.28
N GLY A 75 -4.93 -3.22 -8.05
CA GLY A 75 -4.11 -2.27 -7.30
C GLY A 75 -2.68 -2.77 -7.08
N ARG A 76 -2.53 -4.05 -6.72
CA ARG A 76 -1.25 -4.71 -6.50
C ARG A 76 -0.45 -4.87 -7.80
N SER A 77 -1.11 -5.25 -8.89
CA SER A 77 -0.49 -5.29 -10.24
C SER A 77 0.00 -3.91 -10.69
N ARG A 78 -0.82 -2.87 -10.49
CA ARG A 78 -0.43 -1.49 -10.81
C ARG A 78 0.76 -1.02 -9.98
N LEU A 79 0.78 -1.34 -8.69
CA LEU A 79 1.92 -1.04 -7.81
C LEU A 79 3.22 -1.68 -8.33
N ALA A 80 3.17 -2.94 -8.78
CA ALA A 80 4.31 -3.64 -9.35
C ALA A 80 4.81 -2.97 -10.64
N ILE A 81 3.91 -2.57 -11.54
CA ILE A 81 4.25 -1.84 -12.77
C ILE A 81 4.92 -0.48 -12.43
N GLU A 82 4.35 0.27 -11.49
CA GLU A 82 4.94 1.54 -11.07
C GLU A 82 6.33 1.36 -10.42
N ALA A 83 6.51 0.29 -9.65
CA ALA A 83 7.80 -0.04 -9.04
C ALA A 83 8.86 -0.36 -10.11
N GLU A 84 8.45 -1.10 -11.15
CA GLU A 84 9.31 -1.40 -12.30
C GLU A 84 9.75 -0.13 -13.03
N ILE A 85 8.80 0.73 -13.40
CA ILE A 85 9.10 2.00 -14.09
C ILE A 85 10.09 2.85 -13.27
N LYS A 86 9.89 2.93 -11.95
CA LYS A 86 10.79 3.70 -11.07
C LYS A 86 12.18 3.06 -10.99
N ARG A 87 12.26 1.72 -11.00
CA ARG A 87 13.53 1.00 -11.04
C ARG A 87 14.29 1.26 -12.34
N GLU A 88 13.62 1.25 -13.49
CA GLU A 88 14.24 1.56 -14.77
C GLU A 88 14.75 3.01 -14.80
N LEU A 89 13.97 3.96 -14.26
CA LEU A 89 14.34 5.37 -14.21
C LEU A 89 15.53 5.66 -13.29
N ARG A 90 15.80 4.82 -12.27
CA ARG A 90 16.95 5.02 -11.36
C ARG A 90 18.28 5.15 -12.11
N ALA A 91 18.47 4.40 -13.19
CA ALA A 91 19.70 4.45 -13.97
C ALA A 91 20.02 5.85 -14.51
N SER A 92 18.99 6.65 -14.79
CA SER A 92 19.10 8.03 -15.29
C SER A 92 19.05 9.08 -14.20
N LEU A 93 18.79 8.69 -12.94
CA LEU A 93 18.59 9.56 -11.79
C LEU A 93 19.55 9.15 -10.65
N PRO A 94 20.87 9.32 -10.82
CA PRO A 94 21.87 8.82 -9.87
C PRO A 94 21.78 9.47 -8.47
N PHE A 95 21.10 10.62 -8.35
CA PHE A 95 20.86 11.31 -7.09
C PHE A 95 19.59 10.83 -6.35
N ALA A 96 18.71 10.07 -7.00
CA ALA A 96 17.39 9.75 -6.46
C ALA A 96 17.49 8.94 -5.16
N ASP A 97 18.38 7.96 -5.09
CA ASP A 97 18.52 7.10 -3.92
C ASP A 97 19.00 7.88 -2.69
N GLY A 98 19.87 8.88 -2.87
CA GLY A 98 20.31 9.76 -1.80
C GLY A 98 19.16 10.58 -1.21
N ILE A 99 18.36 11.22 -2.06
CA ILE A 99 17.18 12.00 -1.64
C ILE A 99 16.15 11.11 -0.94
N ILE A 100 15.88 9.92 -1.49
CA ILE A 100 14.94 8.96 -0.90
C ILE A 100 15.43 8.53 0.49
N ALA A 101 16.72 8.21 0.64
CA ALA A 101 17.28 7.79 1.91
C ALA A 101 17.18 8.89 2.98
N LEU A 102 17.47 10.14 2.62
CA LEU A 102 17.36 11.29 3.53
C LEU A 102 15.91 11.49 4.01
N GLU A 103 14.94 11.41 3.10
CA GLU A 103 13.53 11.58 3.46
C GLU A 103 13.02 10.41 4.29
N GLU A 104 13.42 9.17 3.98
CA GLU A 104 13.08 8.02 4.79
C GLU A 104 13.68 8.10 6.21
N ALA A 105 14.92 8.60 6.35
CA ALA A 105 15.55 8.86 7.65
C ALA A 105 14.78 9.94 8.43
N ARG A 106 14.40 11.03 7.76
CA ARG A 106 13.59 12.10 8.34
C ARG A 106 12.24 11.58 8.85
N MET A 107 11.60 10.69 8.10
CA MET A 107 10.34 10.05 8.51
C MET A 107 10.49 9.19 9.77
N ARG A 108 11.64 8.53 9.94
CA ARG A 108 11.97 7.73 11.14
C ARG A 108 12.49 8.57 12.30
N MET A 109 12.56 9.90 12.15
CA MET A 109 13.14 10.82 13.12
C MET A 109 14.59 10.44 13.49
N GLU A 110 15.33 9.89 12.53
CA GLU A 110 16.75 9.62 12.70
C GLU A 110 17.52 10.93 12.82
N GLU A 111 18.61 10.92 13.59
CA GLU A 111 19.50 12.07 13.69
C GLU A 111 20.17 12.32 12.32
N ILE A 112 20.19 13.58 11.88
CA ILE A 112 20.73 13.99 10.59
C ILE A 112 22.00 14.81 10.83
N ASP A 113 23.11 14.39 10.24
CA ASP A 113 24.30 15.24 10.09
C ASP A 113 24.06 16.25 8.94
N PRO A 114 23.97 17.56 9.25
CA PRO A 114 23.66 18.57 8.24
C PRO A 114 24.75 18.75 7.19
N VAL A 115 26.02 18.49 7.51
CA VAL A 115 27.13 18.61 6.57
C VAL A 115 27.14 17.44 5.61
N ALA A 116 26.95 16.22 6.13
CA ALA A 116 26.86 15.02 5.30
C ALA A 116 25.63 15.06 4.38
N ALA A 117 24.47 15.51 4.90
CA ALA A 117 23.25 15.65 4.11
C ALA A 117 23.41 16.64 2.94
N ALA A 118 24.17 17.73 3.12
CA ALA A 118 24.42 18.73 2.08
C ALA A 118 25.34 18.25 0.94
N GLN A 119 26.00 17.11 1.11
CA GLN A 119 26.93 16.53 0.14
C GLN A 119 26.31 15.37 -0.68
N THR A 120 25.06 15.00 -0.37
CA THR A 120 24.29 13.96 -1.05
C THR A 120 23.67 14.50 -2.34
#